data_AF-A0A951DJD6-F1
#
_entry.id   AF-A0A951DJD6-F1
#
_cell.length_a   1.000
_cell.length_b   1.000
_cell.length_c   1.000
_cell.angle_alpha   90.00
_cell.angle_beta   90.00
_cell.angle_gamma   90.00
#
_symmetry.space_group_name_H-M   'P 1'
#
loop_
_entity.id
_entity.type
_entity.pdbx_description
1 polymer ?
#
loop_
_entity_poly.entity_id
_entity_poly.type
_entity_poly.pdbx_seq_one_letter_code
_entity_poly.pdbx_strand_id
1 'polypeptide(L)' 'MAKRVSTVGIDDIVSAIETARDKVMSDEVKSLVKLGLPKTVAYKMVAERYRQRAEGEEGETESGTPWPDMS' A
#
# COMPACT_ATOMS: atom_id res chain seq x y z
N MET A 1 18.33 27.28 -22.22
CA MET A 1 17.39 26.15 -22.43
C MET A 1 16.56 26.00 -21.16
N ALA A 2 15.28 26.38 -21.18
CA ALA A 2 14.40 26.17 -20.03
C ALA A 2 14.09 24.66 -19.94
N LYS A 3 14.45 24.04 -18.81
CA LYS A 3 14.10 22.65 -18.50
C LYS A 3 12.57 22.60 -18.46
N ARG A 4 11.94 21.98 -19.46
CA ARG A 4 10.50 21.74 -19.43
C ARG A 4 10.24 20.90 -18.19
N VAL A 5 9.65 21.51 -17.17
CA VAL A 5 9.12 20.79 -16.01
C VAL A 5 7.95 20.00 -16.59
N SER A 6 8.18 18.71 -16.87
CA SER A 6 7.11 17.77 -17.11
C SER A 6 6.32 17.72 -15.81
N THR A 7 5.25 18.49 -15.74
CA THR A 7 4.32 18.46 -14.62
C THR A 7 3.69 17.08 -14.63
N VAL A 8 4.09 16.23 -13.67
CA VAL A 8 3.47 14.93 -13.46
C VAL A 8 1.99 15.18 -13.21
N GLY A 9 1.13 14.57 -14.03
CA GLY A 9 -0.31 14.73 -13.88
C GLY A 9 -0.81 14.04 -12.61
N ILE A 10 -1.94 14.49 -12.07
CA ILE A 10 -2.57 13.81 -10.93
C ILE A 10 -2.85 12.34 -11.28
N ASP A 11 -3.29 12.06 -12.51
CA ASP A 11 -3.54 10.71 -13.00
C ASP A 11 -2.28 9.83 -13.00
N ASP A 12 -1.11 10.41 -13.31
CA ASP A 12 0.18 9.71 -13.26
C ASP A 12 0.53 9.34 -11.81
N ILE A 13 0.24 10.25 -10.86
CA ILE A 13 0.45 10.03 -9.43
C ILE A 13 -0.46 8.91 -8.93
N VAL A 14 -1.75 8.96 -9.26
CA VAL A 14 -2.73 7.92 -8.89
C VAL A 14 -2.29 6.56 -9.45
N SER A 15 -1.93 6.51 -10.73
CA SER A 15 -1.46 5.29 -11.40
C SER A 15 -0.19 4.73 -10.76
N ALA A 16 0.73 5.61 -10.35
CA ALA A 16 1.96 5.22 -9.65
C ALA A 16 1.65 4.64 -8.26
N ILE A 17 0.69 5.23 -7.52
CA ILE A 17 0.25 4.74 -6.21
C ILE A 17 -0.39 3.37 -6.34
N GLU A 18 -1.31 3.18 -7.29
CA GLU A 18 -1.97 1.89 -7.55
C GLU A 18 -0.94 0.82 -7.94
N THR A 19 -0.02 1.16 -8.83
CA THR A 19 1.07 0.25 -9.24
C THR A 19 1.96 -0.14 -8.04
N ALA A 20 2.28 0.81 -7.16
CA ALA A 20 3.07 0.54 -5.97
C ALA A 20 2.31 -0.39 -5.00
N ARG A 21 1.01 -0.16 -4.81
CA ARG A 21 0.14 -1.02 -3.99
C ARG A 21 0.15 -2.46 -4.49
N ASP A 22 -0.03 -2.67 -5.79
CA ASP A 22 -0.08 -4.01 -6.40
C ASP A 22 1.25 -4.76 -6.26
N LYS A 23 2.38 -4.04 -6.34
CA LYS A 23 3.71 -4.61 -6.10
C LYS A 23 3.86 -5.11 -4.67
N VAL A 24 3.51 -4.28 -3.68
CA VAL A 24 3.63 -4.69 -2.27
C VAL A 24 2.69 -5.86 -1.96
N MET A 25 1.44 -5.81 -2.46
CA MET A 25 0.50 -6.90 -2.35
C MET A 25 1.08 -8.21 -2.93
N SER A 26 1.69 -8.13 -4.11
CA SER A 26 2.32 -9.29 -4.76
C SER A 26 3.48 -9.85 -3.96
N ASP A 27 4.31 -9.01 -3.36
CA ASP A 27 5.47 -9.45 -2.58
C ASP A 27 5.07 -10.05 -1.23
N GLU A 28 4.03 -9.50 -0.57
CA GLU A 28 3.43 -10.12 0.63
C GLU A 28 2.84 -11.51 0.30
N VAL A 29 2.12 -11.65 -0.81
CA VAL A 29 1.58 -12.95 -1.24
C VAL A 29 2.70 -13.94 -1.53
N LYS A 30 3.77 -13.54 -2.23
CA LYS A 30 4.94 -14.41 -2.49
C LYS A 30 5.60 -14.85 -1.19
N SER A 31 5.72 -13.94 -0.21
CA SER A 31 6.31 -14.24 1.09
C SER A 31 5.50 -15.32 1.83
N LEU A 32 4.17 -15.16 1.90
CA LEU A 32 3.29 -16.14 2.53
C LEU A 32 3.31 -17.50 1.83
N VAL A 33 3.39 -17.51 0.49
CA VAL A 33 3.52 -18.76 -0.27
C VAL A 33 4.85 -19.46 0.04
N LYS A 34 5.95 -18.72 0.17
CA LYS A 34 7.25 -19.30 0.60
C LYS A 34 7.19 -19.91 2.00
N LEU A 35 6.34 -19.39 2.88
CA LEU A 35 6.09 -19.94 4.21
C LEU A 35 5.16 -21.16 4.21
N GLY A 36 4.66 -21.58 3.05
CA GLY A 36 3.83 -22.78 2.89
C GLY A 36 2.32 -22.52 2.83
N LEU A 37 1.88 -21.25 2.79
CA LEU A 37 0.46 -20.97 2.61
C LEU A 37 0.03 -21.18 1.15
N PRO A 38 -1.14 -21.77 0.89
CA PRO A 38 -1.72 -21.81 -0.44
C PRO A 38 -1.90 -20.39 -1.00
N LYS A 39 -1.55 -20.19 -2.28
CA LYS A 39 -1.59 -18.88 -2.95
C LYS A 39 -2.94 -18.17 -2.84
N THR A 40 -4.04 -18.93 -2.91
CA THR A 40 -5.40 -18.40 -2.79
C THR A 40 -5.70 -17.86 -1.39
N VAL A 41 -5.19 -18.50 -0.35
CA VAL A 41 -5.35 -18.08 1.04
C VAL A 41 -4.48 -16.86 1.32
N ALA A 42 -3.20 -16.90 0.91
CA ALA A 42 -2.28 -15.77 1.01
C ALA A 42 -2.84 -14.52 0.33
N TYR A 43 -3.37 -14.68 -0.90
CA TYR A 43 -4.00 -13.57 -1.62
C TYR A 43 -5.21 -13.01 -0.88
N LYS A 44 -6.11 -13.87 -0.34
CA LYS A 44 -7.28 -13.41 0.42
C LYS A 44 -6.88 -12.62 1.67
N MET A 45 -5.92 -13.13 2.45
CA MET A 45 -5.43 -12.46 3.66
C MET A 45 -4.84 -11.09 3.38
N VAL A 46 -3.97 -10.99 2.35
CA VAL A 46 -3.36 -9.71 1.96
C VAL A 46 -4.44 -8.78 1.37
N ALA A 47 -5.32 -9.28 0.51
CA ALA A 47 -6.40 -8.49 -0.10
C ALA A 47 -7.39 -7.96 0.95
N GLU A 48 -7.62 -8.68 2.03
CA GLU A 48 -8.47 -8.25 3.15
C GLU A 48 -7.83 -7.10 3.92
N ARG A 49 -6.54 -7.22 4.27
CA ARG A 49 -5.76 -6.14 4.89
C ARG A 49 -5.70 -4.87 4.03
N TYR A 50 -5.54 -5.03 2.72
CA TYR A 50 -5.51 -3.91 1.77
C TYR A 50 -6.89 -3.32 1.45
N ARG A 51 -7.98 -4.01 1.79
CA ARG A 51 -9.36 -3.50 1.68
C ARG A 51 -9.80 -2.77 2.96
N GLN A 52 -9.40 -3.25 4.14
CA GLN A 52 -9.74 -2.61 5.42
C GLN A 52 -9.12 -1.22 5.60
N ARG A 53 -8.06 -0.88 4.85
CA ARG A 53 -7.42 0.45 4.94
C ARG A 53 -8.14 1.57 4.17
N ALA A 54 -9.28 1.29 3.54
CA ALA A 54 -9.93 2.23 2.63
C ALA A 54 -10.95 3.19 3.27
N GLU A 55 -11.57 2.89 4.41
CA GLU A 55 -12.52 3.81 5.07
C GLU A 55 -12.57 3.56 6.60
N GLY A 56 -12.20 4.56 7.41
CA GLY A 56 -12.49 4.76 8.85
C GLY A 56 -12.21 3.62 9.85
N GLU A 57 -11.25 3.74 10.77
CA GLU A 57 -11.42 4.34 12.11
C GLU A 57 -11.55 3.24 13.21
N GLU A 58 -10.78 3.41 14.29
CA GLU A 58 -11.02 2.92 15.66
C GLU A 58 -11.18 1.41 15.96
N GLY A 59 -10.07 0.84 16.44
CA GLY A 59 -10.06 -0.23 17.45
C GLY A 59 -8.81 -0.04 18.32
N GLU A 60 -8.97 0.62 19.47
CA GLU A 60 -7.90 0.97 20.43
C GLU A 60 -6.91 -0.18 20.69
N THR A 61 -5.63 0.06 20.43
CA THR A 61 -4.57 -0.28 21.39
C THR A 61 -3.44 0.73 21.21
N GLU A 62 -3.40 1.67 22.16
CA GLU A 62 -2.29 2.49 22.63
C GLU A 62 -0.92 2.29 21.94
N SER A 63 -0.43 3.37 21.31
CA SER A 63 0.96 3.90 21.32
C SER A 63 1.47 4.33 19.94
N GLY A 64 1.63 5.65 19.79
CA GLY A 64 2.58 6.27 18.87
C GLY A 64 2.07 6.59 17.47
N THR A 65 1.67 7.85 17.26
CA THR A 65 1.66 8.48 15.94
C THR A 65 3.06 8.35 15.29
N PRO A 66 3.21 7.82 14.06
CA PRO A 66 4.54 7.65 13.45
C PRO A 66 4.95 8.85 12.58
N TRP A 67 4.22 9.95 12.62
CA TRP A 67 4.52 11.12 11.81
C TRP A 67 5.10 12.21 12.72
N PRO A 68 6.40 12.51 12.61
CA PRO A 68 6.95 13.66 13.30
C PRO A 68 6.33 14.91 12.68
N ASP A 69 5.71 15.69 13.55
CA ASP A 69 5.25 17.05 13.34
C ASP A 69 6.29 17.84 12.53
N MET A 70 5.96 18.13 11.27
CA MET A 70 6.74 19.04 10.44
C MET A 70 6.30 20.47 10.77
N SER A 71 6.87 21.00 11.85
CA SER A 71 6.89 22.44 12.14
C SER A 71 7.64 23.24 11.08
#